data_AF-A0A1B0D3S0-F1
#
_entry.id   AF-A0A1B0D3S0-F1
#
_cell.length_a   1.000
_cell.length_b   1.000
_cell.length_c   1.000
_cell.angle_alpha   90.00
_cell.angle_beta   90.00
_cell.angle_gamma   90.00
#
_symmetry.space_group_name_H-M   'P 1'
#
loop_
_entity.id
_entity.type
_entity.pdbx_description
1 polymer ?
#
loop_
_entity_poly.entity_id
_entity_poly.type
_entity_poly.pdbx_seq_one_letter_code
_entity_poly.pdbx_strand_id
1 'polypeptide(L)'
;MKVICVVTLLTGIISAVIAEPEGTKNFTIYWNVPTHLCERKPESDNISFRSLLDELKIVQNPGGKFRGSEFTILYSPGLWPSKEHNKTVNGGMPHLGNLTAHLEKLNETIIQNNTVSENFTGIAVIDMESWRPIFRQNTGWMIVYRNLVFDNITKGNESLSEALKKYKNNQDQLRKHKNYLFEKAAEIFEPKAVEFMNTSIAVLKELRPKAKWGYYVYIPKDHFNATERQQLVQGRVKEYDRLRKKDNPKAKIFPYIWHLYNLNEESYLNQTDLQMTLETLKKGGMDGAIFWAKSANVNSTDLCKKLHDYVNTT
;
A
#
# COMPACT_ATOMS: atom_id res chain seq x y z
N MET A 1 49.39 -7.41 -2.39
CA MET A 1 50.72 -6.94 -2.82
C MET A 1 50.51 -5.66 -3.62
N LYS A 2 51.17 -4.57 -3.20
CA LYS A 2 51.02 -3.20 -3.73
C LYS A 2 51.43 -3.12 -5.20
N VAL A 3 50.78 -2.25 -5.98
CA VAL A 3 51.46 -1.10 -6.63
C VAL A 3 50.46 0.06 -6.73
N ILE A 4 50.72 1.10 -5.94
CA ILE A 4 50.28 2.48 -6.20
C ILE A 4 51.31 3.06 -7.15
N CYS A 5 50.88 3.68 -8.25
CA CYS A 5 51.74 4.53 -9.06
C CYS A 5 51.05 5.88 -9.23
N VAL A 6 51.49 6.85 -8.44
CA VAL A 6 51.20 8.27 -8.63
C VAL A 6 52.42 8.86 -9.31
N VAL A 7 52.24 9.35 -10.53
CA VAL A 7 53.14 10.34 -11.13
C VAL A 7 52.27 11.45 -11.69
N THR A 8 52.28 12.55 -10.96
CA THR A 8 51.78 13.87 -11.35
C THR A 8 52.60 14.42 -12.51
N LEU A 9 51.94 14.77 -13.61
CA LEU A 9 52.39 15.80 -14.54
C LEU A 9 51.24 16.79 -14.73
N LEU A 10 51.53 18.03 -14.35
CA LEU A 10 50.68 19.21 -14.47
C LEU A 10 50.41 19.52 -15.94
N THR A 11 49.25 19.12 -16.43
CA THR A 11 48.51 19.84 -17.47
C THR A 11 47.06 19.88 -17.03
N GLY A 12 46.58 21.07 -16.68
CA GLY A 12 45.22 21.30 -16.25
C GLY A 12 44.22 20.96 -17.35
N ILE A 13 43.65 19.77 -17.25
CA ILE A 13 42.28 19.51 -17.67
C ILE A 13 41.58 19.13 -16.39
N ILE A 14 40.86 20.10 -15.81
CA ILE A 14 39.81 19.79 -14.84
C ILE A 14 38.83 18.94 -15.64
N SER A 15 38.98 17.62 -15.55
CA SER A 15 37.90 16.71 -15.86
C SER A 15 36.87 17.03 -14.81
N ALA A 16 35.99 17.97 -15.12
CA ALA A 16 34.76 18.15 -14.40
C ALA A 16 34.15 16.75 -14.39
N VAL A 17 34.15 16.11 -13.22
CA VAL A 17 33.13 15.12 -12.91
C VAL A 17 31.86 15.95 -12.98
N ILE A 18 31.28 16.03 -14.19
CA ILE A 18 29.90 16.40 -14.36
C ILE A 18 29.20 15.24 -13.69
N ALA A 19 28.96 15.38 -12.38
CA ALA A 19 27.82 14.74 -11.78
C ALA A 19 26.68 15.08 -12.73
N GLU A 20 26.14 14.04 -13.39
CA GLU A 20 24.91 14.21 -14.14
C GLU A 20 23.97 15.01 -13.22
N PRO A 21 23.44 16.16 -13.68
CA PRO A 21 22.50 16.90 -12.85
C PRO A 21 21.45 15.88 -12.43
N GLU A 22 21.23 15.71 -11.12
CA GLU A 22 20.18 14.82 -10.60
C GLU A 22 18.93 15.09 -11.43
N GLY A 23 18.64 14.19 -12.37
CA GLY A 23 17.64 14.45 -13.40
C GLY A 23 16.39 14.84 -12.67
N THR A 24 15.85 16.04 -12.98
CA THR A 24 14.68 16.61 -12.30
C THR A 24 13.66 15.51 -12.13
N LYS A 25 13.54 15.02 -10.88
CA LYS A 25 12.83 13.79 -10.59
C LYS A 25 11.38 14.02 -10.97
N ASN A 26 10.94 13.42 -12.06
CA ASN A 26 9.61 13.68 -12.59
C ASN A 26 8.57 13.18 -11.58
N PHE A 27 7.69 14.07 -11.13
CA PHE A 27 6.62 13.74 -10.19
C PHE A 27 5.40 13.30 -11.00
N THR A 28 5.12 12.00 -11.02
CA THR A 28 4.07 11.42 -11.88
C THR A 28 2.80 11.11 -11.10
N ILE A 29 1.65 11.57 -11.61
CA ILE A 29 0.35 11.25 -11.02
C ILE A 29 -0.27 10.11 -11.82
N TYR A 30 -0.73 9.06 -11.13
CA TYR A 30 -1.45 7.92 -11.72
C TYR A 30 -2.92 7.94 -11.31
N TRP A 31 -3.79 7.56 -12.24
CA TRP A 31 -5.23 7.45 -12.04
C TRP A 31 -5.64 5.99 -11.81
N ASN A 32 -5.98 5.64 -10.57
CA ASN A 32 -6.53 4.35 -10.18
C ASN A 32 -7.96 4.50 -9.60
N VAL A 33 -8.76 5.37 -10.22
CA VAL A 33 -10.20 5.49 -9.96
C VAL A 33 -10.97 4.70 -11.02
N PRO A 34 -12.02 3.93 -10.67
CA PRO A 34 -12.76 3.09 -11.61
C PRO A 34 -13.71 3.87 -12.55
N THR A 35 -13.24 4.93 -13.21
CA THR A 35 -14.03 5.79 -14.12
C THR A 35 -14.55 5.08 -15.37
N HIS A 36 -13.99 3.94 -15.75
CA HIS A 36 -14.60 3.05 -16.76
C HIS A 36 -16.05 2.63 -16.42
N LEU A 37 -16.46 2.69 -15.15
CA LEU A 37 -17.84 2.45 -14.73
C LEU A 37 -18.76 3.63 -15.09
N CYS A 38 -18.22 4.85 -15.21
CA CYS A 38 -18.95 6.02 -15.67
C CYS A 38 -19.19 5.95 -17.18
N GLU A 39 -18.14 5.63 -17.95
CA GLU A 39 -18.21 5.57 -19.42
C GLU A 39 -19.15 4.50 -19.98
N ARG A 40 -19.55 3.51 -19.17
CA ARG A 40 -20.51 2.47 -19.55
C ARG A 40 -21.98 2.87 -19.34
N LYS A 41 -22.24 4.03 -18.73
CA LYS A 41 -23.61 4.46 -18.39
C LYS A 41 -24.22 5.24 -19.57
N PRO A 42 -25.46 4.92 -20.01
CA PRO A 42 -26.11 5.61 -21.11
C PRO A 42 -26.29 7.12 -20.90
N GLU A 43 -26.46 7.56 -19.66
CA GLU A 43 -26.70 8.96 -19.31
C GLU A 43 -25.40 9.78 -19.12
N SER A 44 -24.24 9.17 -19.42
CA SER A 44 -22.92 9.77 -19.25
C SER A 44 -22.27 10.19 -20.58
N ASP A 45 -23.05 10.32 -21.65
CA ASP A 45 -22.56 10.62 -23.01
C ASP A 45 -21.69 11.89 -23.11
N ASN A 46 -21.82 12.84 -22.17
CA ASN A 46 -21.01 14.06 -22.11
C ASN A 46 -19.87 14.03 -21.07
N ILE A 47 -19.62 12.89 -20.41
CA ILE A 47 -18.61 12.75 -19.34
C ILE A 47 -17.44 11.92 -19.84
N SER A 48 -16.41 12.59 -20.37
CA SER A 48 -15.15 11.94 -20.72
C SER A 48 -14.08 12.26 -19.67
N PHE A 49 -13.67 11.25 -18.90
CA PHE A 49 -12.50 11.36 -18.04
C PHE A 49 -11.20 11.27 -18.84
N ARG A 50 -11.20 10.60 -19.99
CA ARG A 50 -9.97 10.34 -20.75
C ARG A 50 -9.30 11.63 -21.19
N SER A 51 -10.04 12.47 -21.92
CA SER A 51 -9.53 13.75 -22.41
C SER A 51 -9.11 14.68 -21.27
N LEU A 52 -9.92 14.73 -20.21
CA LEU A 52 -9.64 15.54 -19.03
C LEU A 52 -8.34 15.12 -18.33
N LEU A 53 -8.14 13.82 -18.12
CA LEU A 53 -6.92 13.31 -17.48
C LEU A 53 -5.69 13.50 -18.38
N ASP A 54 -5.83 13.36 -19.69
CA ASP A 54 -4.75 13.61 -20.66
C ASP A 54 -4.32 15.09 -20.65
N GLU A 55 -5.27 16.02 -20.63
CA GLU A 55 -5.02 17.47 -20.51
C GLU A 55 -4.26 17.81 -19.21
N LEU A 56 -4.68 17.20 -18.10
CA LEU A 56 -4.03 17.34 -16.80
C LEU A 56 -2.69 16.57 -16.69
N LYS A 57 -2.30 15.82 -17.72
CA LYS A 57 -1.10 14.96 -17.75
C LYS A 57 -1.09 13.93 -16.61
N ILE A 58 -2.27 13.46 -16.22
CA ILE A 58 -2.43 12.37 -15.26
C ILE A 58 -2.36 11.06 -16.03
N VAL A 59 -1.44 10.18 -15.63
CA VAL A 59 -1.25 8.88 -16.28
C VAL A 59 -2.45 7.99 -16.01
N GLN A 60 -3.12 7.58 -17.09
CA GLN A 60 -4.22 6.64 -17.09
C GLN A 60 -3.91 5.44 -17.99
N ASN A 61 -4.57 4.32 -17.73
CA ASN A 61 -4.45 3.16 -18.60
C ASN A 61 -5.09 3.42 -19.98
N PRO A 62 -4.56 2.79 -21.04
CA PRO A 62 -5.12 2.90 -22.38
C PRO A 62 -6.62 2.61 -22.43
N GLY A 63 -7.37 3.52 -23.04
CA GLY A 63 -8.83 3.43 -23.16
C GLY A 63 -9.58 3.54 -21.82
N GLY A 64 -9.01 4.20 -20.81
CA GLY A 64 -9.67 4.46 -19.52
C GLY A 64 -9.89 3.20 -18.67
N LYS A 65 -9.20 2.09 -18.97
CA LYS A 65 -9.39 0.81 -18.27
C LYS A 65 -8.92 0.87 -16.81
N PHE A 66 -9.62 0.20 -15.91
CA PHE A 66 -9.17 0.12 -14.51
C PHE A 66 -7.87 -0.67 -14.32
N ARG A 67 -7.65 -1.68 -15.17
CA ARG A 67 -6.40 -2.44 -15.26
C ARG A 67 -5.87 -2.34 -16.69
N GLY A 68 -4.61 -1.96 -16.85
CA GLY A 68 -3.96 -1.76 -18.14
C GLY A 68 -2.45 -1.65 -17.99
N SER A 69 -1.74 -1.27 -19.04
CA SER A 69 -0.27 -1.31 -19.10
C SER A 69 0.46 -0.35 -18.15
N GLU A 70 -0.19 0.74 -17.74
CA GLU A 70 0.40 1.76 -16.86
C GLU A 70 0.27 1.36 -15.39
N PHE A 71 -0.91 0.84 -15.03
CA PHE A 71 -1.29 0.61 -13.64
C PHE A 71 -2.25 -0.57 -13.49
N THR A 72 -2.02 -1.42 -12.50
CA THR A 72 -2.96 -2.48 -12.10
C THR A 72 -2.94 -2.71 -10.59
N ILE A 73 -4.13 -2.88 -10.01
CA ILE A 73 -4.32 -3.26 -8.60
C ILE A 73 -4.97 -4.64 -8.52
N LEU A 74 -4.38 -5.50 -7.69
CA LEU A 74 -4.81 -6.86 -7.41
C LEU A 74 -5.38 -6.91 -6.00
N TYR A 75 -6.69 -7.10 -5.89
CA TYR A 75 -7.37 -7.25 -4.60
C TYR A 75 -7.16 -8.67 -4.07
N SER A 76 -6.46 -8.78 -2.94
CA SER A 76 -6.15 -10.04 -2.22
C SER A 76 -5.80 -11.22 -3.14
N PRO A 77 -4.82 -11.10 -4.07
CA PRO A 77 -4.50 -12.16 -5.02
C PRO A 77 -3.89 -13.37 -4.33
N GLY A 78 -4.13 -14.57 -4.85
CA GLY A 78 -3.71 -15.82 -4.19
C GLY A 78 -4.66 -16.24 -3.06
N LEU A 79 -4.16 -17.06 -2.14
CA LEU A 79 -4.95 -17.62 -1.04
C LEU A 79 -4.43 -17.17 0.34
N TRP A 80 -4.54 -15.88 0.65
CA TRP A 80 -4.07 -15.34 1.93
C TRP A 80 -4.79 -15.98 3.14
N PRO A 81 -4.09 -16.27 4.25
CA PRO A 81 -4.73 -16.64 5.51
C PRO A 81 -5.57 -15.47 6.03
N SER A 82 -6.86 -15.66 6.24
CA SER A 82 -7.73 -14.60 6.75
C SER A 82 -8.92 -15.09 7.56
N LYS A 83 -9.34 -14.26 8.52
CA LYS A 83 -10.56 -14.44 9.31
C LYS A 83 -11.42 -13.19 9.19
N GLU A 84 -12.32 -13.19 8.22
CA GLU A 84 -13.14 -12.03 7.86
C GLU A 84 -14.59 -12.45 7.63
N HIS A 85 -15.55 -11.65 8.09
CA HIS A 85 -16.98 -11.89 7.86
C HIS A 85 -17.43 -13.33 8.21
N ASN A 86 -16.97 -13.85 9.36
CA ASN A 86 -17.16 -15.24 9.81
C ASN A 86 -16.59 -16.33 8.90
N LYS A 87 -15.88 -15.98 7.83
CA LYS A 87 -15.19 -16.91 6.95
C LYS A 87 -13.75 -17.12 7.41
N THR A 88 -13.31 -18.36 7.41
CA THR A 88 -11.90 -18.73 7.62
C THR A 88 -11.33 -19.16 6.28
N VAL A 89 -10.27 -18.50 5.83
CA VAL A 89 -9.56 -18.85 4.59
C VAL A 89 -8.13 -19.22 4.95
N ASN A 90 -7.64 -20.31 4.37
CA ASN A 90 -6.26 -20.79 4.51
C ASN A 90 -5.73 -20.74 5.95
N GLY A 91 -6.41 -21.44 6.87
CA GLY A 91 -6.03 -21.51 8.28
C GLY A 91 -6.35 -20.25 9.12
N GLY A 92 -6.79 -19.17 8.50
CA GLY A 92 -7.27 -17.96 9.17
C GLY A 92 -6.19 -17.02 9.69
N MET A 93 -4.97 -17.51 9.91
CA MET A 93 -3.83 -16.73 10.41
C MET A 93 -2.54 -17.20 9.74
N PRO A 94 -1.50 -16.34 9.62
CA PRO A 94 -0.26 -16.67 8.92
C PRO A 94 0.41 -17.97 9.38
N HIS A 95 0.51 -18.20 10.69
CA HIS A 95 1.18 -19.39 11.23
C HIS A 95 0.37 -20.69 11.13
N LEU A 96 -0.91 -20.62 10.75
CA LEU A 96 -1.76 -21.78 10.44
C LEU A 96 -2.03 -21.92 8.93
N GLY A 97 -1.52 -20.98 8.13
CA GLY A 97 -1.75 -20.94 6.70
C GLY A 97 -0.83 -21.88 5.93
N ASN A 98 -1.34 -22.42 4.83
CA ASN A 98 -0.55 -23.16 3.85
C ASN A 98 0.03 -22.17 2.82
N LEU A 99 1.34 -21.93 2.90
CA LEU A 99 2.04 -21.04 1.98
C LEU A 99 2.07 -21.58 0.56
N THR A 100 2.29 -22.88 0.37
CA THR A 100 2.31 -23.51 -0.96
C THR A 100 0.99 -23.31 -1.69
N ALA A 101 -0.13 -23.59 -1.02
CA ALA A 101 -1.47 -23.37 -1.60
C ALA A 101 -1.72 -21.88 -1.92
N HIS A 102 -1.18 -20.97 -1.11
CA HIS A 102 -1.22 -19.53 -1.42
C HIS A 102 -0.47 -19.19 -2.70
N LEU A 103 0.76 -19.67 -2.85
CA LEU A 103 1.62 -19.40 -4.01
C LEU A 103 1.10 -20.05 -5.28
N GLU A 104 0.56 -21.27 -5.21
CA GLU A 104 -0.12 -21.91 -6.34
C GLU A 104 -1.29 -21.05 -6.81
N LYS A 105 -2.15 -20.60 -5.89
CA LYS A 105 -3.27 -19.73 -6.23
C LYS A 105 -2.83 -18.37 -6.77
N LEU A 106 -1.72 -17.85 -6.25
CA LEU A 106 -1.13 -16.59 -6.70
C LEU A 106 -0.64 -16.73 -8.15
N ASN A 107 0.06 -17.82 -8.46
CA ASN A 107 0.51 -18.14 -9.82
C ASN A 107 -0.66 -18.29 -10.78
N GLU A 108 -1.73 -19.00 -10.41
CA GLU A 108 -2.96 -19.09 -11.20
C GLU A 108 -3.54 -17.69 -11.48
N THR A 109 -3.62 -16.85 -10.45
CA THR A 109 -4.15 -15.48 -10.55
C THR A 109 -3.35 -14.63 -11.55
N ILE A 110 -2.03 -14.78 -11.60
CA ILE A 110 -1.18 -13.98 -12.50
C ILE A 110 -1.13 -14.57 -13.91
N ILE A 111 -0.86 -15.86 -14.03
CA ILE A 111 -0.62 -16.53 -15.31
C ILE A 111 -1.95 -16.89 -15.99
N GLN A 112 -2.77 -17.72 -15.34
CA GLN A 112 -3.95 -18.30 -15.99
C GLN A 112 -5.04 -17.24 -16.24
N ASN A 113 -5.25 -16.35 -15.25
CA ASN A 113 -6.20 -15.25 -15.42
C ASN A 113 -5.60 -14.06 -16.17
N ASN A 114 -4.31 -14.13 -16.56
CA ASN A 114 -3.55 -13.07 -17.24
C ASN A 114 -3.79 -11.67 -16.65
N THR A 115 -3.82 -11.57 -15.32
CA THR A 115 -4.16 -10.30 -14.62
C THR A 115 -3.05 -9.26 -14.75
N VAL A 116 -1.83 -9.71 -15.00
CA VAL A 116 -0.66 -8.88 -15.33
C VAL A 116 0.02 -9.53 -16.53
N SER A 117 0.17 -8.78 -17.63
CA SER A 117 0.80 -9.30 -18.86
C SER A 117 2.29 -9.54 -18.67
N GLU A 118 2.87 -10.47 -19.43
CA GLU A 118 4.30 -10.82 -19.33
C GLU A 118 5.25 -9.64 -19.61
N ASN A 119 4.83 -8.74 -20.50
CA ASN A 119 5.58 -7.54 -20.88
C ASN A 119 5.23 -6.30 -20.04
N PHE A 120 4.49 -6.44 -18.95
CA PHE A 120 4.04 -5.32 -18.13
C PHE A 120 5.22 -4.56 -17.51
N THR A 121 5.28 -3.24 -17.75
CA THR A 121 6.32 -2.33 -17.22
C THR A 121 5.77 -1.27 -16.25
N GLY A 122 4.46 -1.26 -16.06
CA GLY A 122 3.74 -0.32 -15.20
C GLY A 122 3.91 -0.62 -13.71
N ILE A 123 3.03 -0.01 -12.90
CA ILE A 123 2.94 -0.25 -11.46
C ILE A 123 1.89 -1.33 -11.19
N ALA A 124 2.31 -2.39 -10.49
CA ALA A 124 1.43 -3.48 -10.06
C ALA A 124 1.33 -3.49 -8.53
N VAL A 125 0.12 -3.29 -8.01
CA VAL A 125 -0.13 -3.15 -6.58
C VAL A 125 -0.87 -4.36 -6.03
N ILE A 126 -0.34 -4.93 -4.95
CA ILE A 126 -0.96 -6.00 -4.18
C ILE A 126 -1.74 -5.35 -3.04
N ASP A 127 -3.06 -5.48 -3.10
CA ASP A 127 -3.95 -4.97 -2.07
C ASP A 127 -4.38 -6.10 -1.14
N MET A 128 -3.50 -6.42 -0.18
CA MET A 128 -3.76 -7.38 0.88
C MET A 128 -3.92 -6.61 2.20
N GLU A 129 -5.14 -6.55 2.71
CA GLU A 129 -5.49 -5.79 3.92
C GLU A 129 -5.94 -6.67 5.09
N SER A 130 -5.92 -8.01 4.93
CA SER A 130 -6.42 -8.95 5.93
C SER A 130 -5.76 -8.76 7.29
N TRP A 131 -4.45 -8.53 7.33
CA TRP A 131 -3.69 -8.31 8.57
C TRP A 131 -2.42 -7.51 8.28
N ARG A 132 -1.77 -6.99 9.34
CA ARG A 132 -0.46 -6.34 9.28
C ARG A 132 0.62 -7.29 9.79
N PRO A 133 1.82 -7.33 9.16
CA PRO A 133 2.88 -8.25 9.54
C PRO A 133 3.47 -7.97 10.93
N ILE A 134 3.32 -6.74 11.43
CA ILE A 134 3.66 -6.38 12.81
C ILE A 134 2.43 -6.61 13.69
N PHE A 135 2.52 -7.54 14.63
CA PHE A 135 1.39 -8.07 15.39
C PHE A 135 0.63 -6.95 16.13
N ARG A 136 1.36 -5.98 16.71
CA ARG A 136 0.79 -4.82 17.41
C ARG A 136 -0.04 -3.89 16.54
N GLN A 137 0.20 -3.88 15.23
CA GLN A 137 -0.52 -3.01 14.28
C GLN A 137 -1.87 -3.60 13.85
N ASN A 138 -2.21 -4.83 14.27
CA ASN A 138 -3.52 -5.44 14.02
C ASN A 138 -4.58 -4.84 14.97
N THR A 139 -4.93 -3.58 14.74
CA THR A 139 -5.91 -2.80 15.48
C THR A 139 -7.22 -2.64 14.68
N GLY A 140 -8.22 -1.96 15.26
CA GLY A 140 -9.53 -1.81 14.62
C GLY A 140 -10.18 -3.18 14.39
N TRP A 141 -10.67 -3.41 13.17
CA TRP A 141 -11.29 -4.68 12.79
C TRP A 141 -10.30 -5.86 12.79
N MET A 142 -9.00 -5.61 12.61
CA MET A 142 -7.94 -6.63 12.68
C MET A 142 -7.67 -7.12 14.11
N ILE A 143 -8.34 -6.59 15.14
CA ILE A 143 -8.24 -7.10 16.52
C ILE A 143 -8.51 -8.61 16.61
N VAL A 144 -9.34 -9.14 15.70
CA VAL A 144 -9.65 -10.57 15.61
C VAL A 144 -8.40 -11.43 15.55
N TYR A 145 -7.36 -11.02 14.82
CA TYR A 145 -6.11 -11.77 14.72
C TYR A 145 -5.36 -11.82 16.05
N ARG A 146 -5.37 -10.72 16.82
CA ARG A 146 -4.76 -10.72 18.16
C ARG A 146 -5.47 -11.68 19.10
N ASN A 147 -6.80 -11.63 19.11
CA ASN A 147 -7.61 -12.51 19.95
C ASN A 147 -7.43 -13.98 19.58
N LEU A 148 -7.41 -14.31 18.29
CA LEU A 148 -7.23 -15.68 17.83
C LEU A 148 -5.86 -16.26 18.24
N VAL A 149 -4.78 -15.48 18.12
CA VAL A 149 -3.45 -15.95 18.57
C VAL A 149 -3.43 -16.13 20.09
N PHE A 150 -4.01 -15.19 20.84
CA PHE A 150 -4.11 -15.31 22.29
C PHE A 150 -4.92 -16.53 22.73
N ASP A 151 -6.03 -16.80 22.05
CA ASP A 151 -6.86 -17.98 22.31
C ASP A 151 -6.10 -19.27 22.01
N ASN A 152 -5.34 -19.33 20.91
CA ASN A 152 -4.51 -20.49 20.58
C ASN A 152 -3.44 -20.75 21.66
N ILE A 153 -2.76 -19.71 22.13
CA ILE A 153 -1.74 -19.83 23.18
C ILE A 153 -2.35 -20.26 24.51
N THR A 154 -3.47 -19.63 24.91
CA THR A 154 -4.08 -19.89 26.23
C THR A 154 -4.80 -21.23 26.30
N LYS A 155 -5.38 -21.72 25.20
CA LYS A 155 -5.94 -23.08 25.12
C LYS A 155 -4.85 -24.15 25.26
N GLY A 156 -3.64 -23.89 24.77
CA GLY A 156 -2.50 -24.80 24.93
C GLY A 156 -1.74 -24.64 26.24
N ASN A 157 -2.14 -23.72 27.13
CA ASN A 157 -1.41 -23.41 28.36
C ASN A 157 -2.37 -23.11 29.52
N GLU A 158 -2.79 -24.16 30.23
CA GLU A 158 -3.72 -24.08 31.36
C GLU A 158 -3.21 -23.16 32.47
N SER A 159 -1.92 -23.23 32.81
CA SER A 159 -1.31 -22.37 33.83
C SER A 159 -1.44 -20.88 33.50
N LEU A 160 -1.17 -20.50 32.25
CA LEU A 160 -1.34 -19.12 31.79
C LEU A 160 -2.82 -18.70 31.80
N SER A 161 -3.72 -19.59 31.39
CA SER A 161 -5.16 -19.37 31.43
C SER A 161 -5.66 -19.12 32.85
N GLU A 162 -5.22 -19.92 33.82
CA GLU A 162 -5.53 -19.76 35.24
C GLU A 162 -4.95 -18.46 35.82
N ALA A 163 -3.70 -18.14 35.50
CA ALA A 163 -3.07 -16.91 35.96
C ALA A 163 -3.82 -15.65 35.48
N LEU A 164 -4.24 -15.62 34.21
CA LEU A 164 -5.03 -14.52 33.65
C LEU A 164 -6.40 -14.36 34.33
N LYS A 165 -7.03 -15.47 34.75
CA LYS A 165 -8.29 -15.44 35.52
C LYS A 165 -8.06 -14.97 36.95
N LYS A 166 -7.06 -15.53 37.64
CA LYS A 166 -6.74 -15.24 39.05
C LYS A 166 -6.38 -13.77 39.28
N TYR A 167 -5.58 -13.19 38.40
CA TYR A 167 -5.09 -11.81 38.55
C TYR A 167 -5.95 -10.76 37.88
N LYS A 168 -7.19 -11.08 37.46
CA LYS A 168 -8.09 -10.14 36.76
C LYS A 168 -8.29 -8.82 37.50
N ASN A 169 -8.28 -8.83 38.84
CA ASN A 169 -8.47 -7.65 39.70
C ASN A 169 -7.15 -7.01 40.17
N ASN A 170 -5.99 -7.59 39.85
CA ASN A 170 -4.66 -7.05 40.15
C ASN A 170 -4.03 -6.51 38.87
N GLN A 171 -4.12 -5.18 38.67
CA GLN A 171 -3.71 -4.54 37.42
C GLN A 171 -2.24 -4.78 37.06
N ASP A 172 -1.34 -4.76 38.05
CA ASP A 172 0.08 -4.97 37.80
C ASP A 172 0.40 -6.40 37.36
N GLN A 173 -0.17 -7.39 38.04
CA GLN A 173 0.03 -8.79 37.65
C GLN A 173 -0.64 -9.11 36.33
N LEU A 174 -1.84 -8.59 36.09
CA LEU A 174 -2.53 -8.75 34.81
C LEU A 174 -1.73 -8.15 33.66
N ARG A 175 -1.14 -6.95 33.86
CA ARG A 175 -0.27 -6.30 32.87
C ARG A 175 0.95 -7.15 32.55
N LYS A 176 1.63 -7.72 33.54
CA LYS A 176 2.78 -8.61 33.32
C LYS A 176 2.43 -9.81 32.45
N HIS A 177 1.34 -10.52 32.78
CA HIS A 177 0.91 -11.69 32.00
C HIS A 177 0.42 -11.32 30.60
N LYS A 178 -0.26 -10.18 30.43
CA LYS A 178 -0.65 -9.66 29.11
C LYS A 178 0.55 -9.29 28.24
N ASN A 179 1.58 -8.68 28.83
CA ASN A 179 2.81 -8.35 28.10
C ASN A 179 3.52 -9.62 27.62
N TYR A 180 3.68 -10.61 28.50
CA TYR A 180 4.23 -11.91 28.13
C TYR A 180 3.42 -12.59 27.01
N LEU A 181 2.08 -12.61 27.13
CA LEU A 181 1.21 -13.17 26.10
C LEU A 181 1.36 -12.43 24.76
N PHE A 182 1.49 -11.10 24.81
CA PHE A 182 1.71 -10.27 23.64
C PHE A 182 3.04 -10.61 22.93
N GLU A 183 4.11 -10.74 23.71
CA GLU A 183 5.44 -11.13 23.22
C GLU A 183 5.39 -12.50 22.53
N LYS A 184 4.84 -13.51 23.19
CA LYS A 184 4.69 -14.86 22.62
C LYS A 184 3.81 -14.89 21.38
N ALA A 185 2.76 -14.09 21.35
CA ALA A 185 1.91 -13.98 20.17
C ALA A 185 2.63 -13.35 18.97
N ALA A 186 3.45 -12.33 19.20
CA ALA A 186 4.27 -11.74 18.15
C ALA A 186 5.32 -12.72 17.61
N GLU A 187 6.01 -13.47 18.50
CA GLU A 187 6.97 -14.52 18.12
C GLU A 187 6.35 -15.58 17.18
N ILE A 188 5.08 -15.92 17.37
CA ILE A 188 4.37 -16.90 16.55
C ILE A 188 3.86 -16.28 15.24
N PHE A 189 3.27 -15.08 15.32
CA PHE A 189 2.56 -14.47 14.20
C PHE A 189 3.51 -13.84 13.17
N GLU A 190 4.45 -13.00 13.63
CA GLU A 190 5.21 -12.10 12.76
C GLU A 190 6.13 -12.83 11.76
N PRO A 191 6.90 -13.87 12.14
CA PRO A 191 7.77 -14.56 11.19
C PRO A 191 7.00 -15.15 10.01
N LYS A 192 5.83 -15.75 10.28
CA LYS A 192 4.97 -16.33 9.26
C LYS A 192 4.26 -15.27 8.44
N ALA A 193 3.82 -14.17 9.05
CA ALA A 193 3.26 -13.03 8.32
C ALA A 193 4.27 -12.44 7.32
N VAL A 194 5.51 -12.25 7.77
CA VAL A 194 6.62 -11.77 6.94
C VAL A 194 6.98 -12.78 5.84
N GLU A 195 7.02 -14.07 6.15
CA GLU A 195 7.29 -15.14 5.17
C GLU A 195 6.28 -15.13 4.02
N PHE A 196 4.97 -15.06 4.35
CA PHE A 196 3.92 -14.93 3.34
C PHE A 196 4.14 -13.69 2.46
N MET A 197 4.33 -12.51 3.05
CA MET A 197 4.48 -11.27 2.26
C MET A 197 5.75 -11.24 1.41
N ASN A 198 6.88 -11.70 1.93
CA ASN A 198 8.16 -11.69 1.23
C ASN A 198 8.20 -12.73 0.11
N THR A 199 7.70 -13.93 0.37
CA THR A 199 7.70 -15.00 -0.65
C THR A 199 6.77 -14.64 -1.80
N SER A 200 5.58 -14.10 -1.50
CA SER A 200 4.63 -13.69 -2.54
C SER A 200 5.19 -12.59 -3.43
N ILE A 201 5.83 -11.55 -2.87
CA ILE A 201 6.41 -10.49 -3.71
C ILE A 201 7.64 -10.96 -4.49
N ALA A 202 8.42 -11.91 -3.96
CA ALA A 202 9.54 -12.51 -4.67
C ALA A 202 9.05 -13.28 -5.91
N VAL A 203 8.07 -14.18 -5.73
CA VAL A 203 7.44 -14.93 -6.83
C VAL A 203 6.85 -13.99 -7.88
N LEU A 204 6.15 -12.93 -7.46
CA LEU A 204 5.57 -11.96 -8.41
C LEU A 204 6.63 -11.23 -9.24
N LYS A 205 7.79 -10.91 -8.65
CA LYS A 205 8.93 -10.32 -9.36
C LYS A 205 9.58 -11.32 -10.32
N GLU A 206 9.62 -12.60 -9.99
CA GLU A 206 10.10 -13.64 -10.91
C GLU A 206 9.15 -13.82 -12.09
N LEU A 207 7.85 -13.87 -11.82
CA LEU A 207 6.83 -14.01 -12.86
C LEU A 207 6.75 -12.79 -13.78
N ARG A 208 6.96 -11.58 -13.24
CA ARG A 208 6.84 -10.30 -13.96
C ARG A 208 8.01 -9.38 -13.58
N PRO A 209 9.22 -9.64 -14.10
CA PRO A 209 10.45 -8.95 -13.68
C PRO A 209 10.51 -7.49 -14.12
N LYS A 210 9.75 -7.11 -15.15
CA LYS A 210 9.67 -5.73 -15.63
C LYS A 210 8.63 -4.89 -14.88
N ALA A 211 7.73 -5.52 -14.13
CA ALA A 211 6.68 -4.84 -13.38
C ALA A 211 7.24 -4.19 -12.11
N LYS A 212 6.72 -3.02 -11.75
CA LYS A 212 7.06 -2.32 -10.51
C LYS A 212 6.06 -2.74 -9.42
N TRP A 213 6.43 -3.77 -8.66
CA TRP A 213 5.59 -4.34 -7.60
C TRP A 213 5.65 -3.56 -6.29
N GLY A 214 4.50 -3.40 -5.64
CA GLY A 214 4.39 -2.87 -4.28
C GLY A 214 3.15 -3.35 -3.55
N TYR A 215 3.16 -3.29 -2.23
CA TYR A 215 1.97 -3.51 -1.40
C TYR A 215 1.23 -2.19 -1.21
N TYR A 216 -0.10 -2.25 -1.27
CA TYR A 216 -0.94 -1.17 -0.78
C TYR A 216 -0.85 -1.10 0.74
N VAL A 217 -0.79 0.12 1.28
CA VAL A 217 -0.78 0.34 2.73
C VAL A 217 -1.84 1.38 3.07
N TYR A 218 -2.95 0.90 3.62
CA TYR A 218 -3.97 1.75 4.22
C TYR A 218 -3.62 2.11 5.67
N ILE A 219 -3.83 3.37 6.03
CA ILE A 219 -3.70 3.85 7.41
C ILE A 219 -5.07 4.35 7.87
N PRO A 220 -5.46 4.12 9.14
CA PRO A 220 -6.84 4.23 9.58
C PRO A 220 -7.48 5.63 9.45
N LYS A 221 -8.80 5.57 9.64
CA LYS A 221 -9.75 6.66 9.66
C LYS A 221 -9.65 7.40 11.00
N ASP A 222 -9.07 8.59 10.98
CA ASP A 222 -8.90 9.45 12.16
C ASP A 222 -9.52 10.83 11.92
N HIS A 223 -10.01 11.46 12.99
CA HIS A 223 -10.53 12.83 12.96
C HIS A 223 -9.37 13.83 13.03
N PHE A 224 -8.97 14.33 11.87
CA PHE A 224 -7.92 15.33 11.77
C PHE A 224 -8.48 16.70 11.37
N ASN A 225 -8.09 17.75 12.08
CA ASN A 225 -8.20 19.12 11.61
C ASN A 225 -7.18 19.40 10.48
N ALA A 226 -7.22 20.60 9.87
CA ALA A 226 -6.34 20.93 8.74
C ALA A 226 -4.85 20.80 9.06
N THR A 227 -4.43 21.28 10.23
CA THR A 227 -3.04 21.18 10.70
C THR A 227 -2.61 19.73 10.90
N GLU A 228 -3.47 18.92 11.51
CA GLU A 228 -3.20 17.49 11.74
C GLU A 228 -3.14 16.71 10.42
N ARG A 229 -3.97 17.05 9.42
CA ARG A 229 -3.88 16.46 8.08
C ARG A 229 -2.55 16.78 7.42
N GLN A 230 -2.08 18.02 7.51
CA GLN A 230 -0.76 18.40 7.01
C GLN A 230 0.35 17.63 7.73
N GLN A 231 0.31 17.57 9.06
CA GLN A 231 1.28 16.82 9.85
C GLN A 231 1.29 15.33 9.53
N LEU A 232 0.12 14.74 9.24
CA LEU A 232 -0.01 13.36 8.79
C LEU A 232 0.73 13.13 7.48
N VAL A 233 0.48 13.96 6.46
CA VAL A 233 1.16 13.85 5.17
C VAL A 233 2.67 14.05 5.33
N GLN A 234 3.09 15.07 6.07
CA GLN A 234 4.51 15.35 6.35
C GLN A 234 5.20 14.20 7.09
N GLY A 235 4.54 13.64 8.12
CA GLY A 235 5.06 12.52 8.90
C GLY A 235 5.26 11.28 8.04
N ARG A 236 4.29 10.95 7.18
CA ARG A 236 4.40 9.83 6.23
C ARG A 236 5.50 10.05 5.21
N VAL A 237 5.59 11.25 4.63
CA VAL A 237 6.65 11.61 3.68
C VAL A 237 8.04 11.46 4.31
N LYS A 238 8.23 11.97 5.52
CA LYS A 238 9.48 11.81 6.27
C LYS A 238 9.82 10.34 6.51
N GLU A 239 8.83 9.53 6.87
CA GLU A 239 9.04 8.11 7.11
C GLU A 239 9.38 7.35 5.82
N TYR A 240 8.67 7.62 4.72
CA TYR A 240 8.97 7.02 3.42
C TYR A 240 10.37 7.36 2.94
N ASP A 241 10.77 8.63 3.06
CA ASP A 241 12.12 9.05 2.70
C ASP A 241 13.19 8.42 3.61
N ARG A 242 12.91 8.32 4.92
CA ARG A 242 13.80 7.63 5.88
C ARG A 242 14.00 6.16 5.49
N LEU A 243 12.93 5.44 5.17
CA LEU A 243 12.98 4.03 4.75
C LEU A 243 13.69 3.87 3.40
N ARG A 244 13.42 4.74 2.41
CA ARG A 244 14.14 4.75 1.14
C ARG A 244 15.65 4.92 1.36
N LYS A 245 16.06 5.90 2.15
CA LYS A 245 17.49 6.15 2.44
C LYS A 245 18.15 4.99 3.18
N LYS A 246 17.43 4.37 4.11
CA LYS A 246 17.95 3.27 4.94
C LYS A 246 18.05 1.96 4.17
N ASP A 247 17.00 1.57 3.46
CA ASP A 247 16.82 0.19 3.02
C ASP A 247 16.91 0.02 1.50
N ASN A 248 16.46 1.01 0.71
CA ASN A 248 16.52 0.94 -0.76
C ASN A 248 16.51 2.34 -1.41
N PRO A 249 17.68 2.97 -1.62
CA PRO A 249 17.78 4.33 -2.16
C PRO A 249 17.16 4.51 -3.56
N LYS A 250 17.01 3.42 -4.31
CA LYS A 250 16.42 3.40 -5.65
C LYS A 250 14.90 3.14 -5.64
N ALA A 251 14.30 2.92 -4.46
CA ALA A 251 12.87 2.68 -4.32
C ALA A 251 12.08 3.86 -4.86
N LYS A 252 11.12 3.55 -5.74
CA LYS A 252 10.12 4.48 -6.23
C LYS A 252 8.96 4.53 -5.22
N ILE A 253 8.58 5.71 -4.77
CA ILE A 253 7.52 5.87 -3.77
C ILE A 253 6.35 6.67 -4.36
N PHE A 254 5.18 6.03 -4.39
CA PHE A 254 3.92 6.60 -4.86
C PHE A 254 2.85 6.48 -3.76
N PRO A 255 2.70 7.50 -2.90
CA PRO A 255 1.64 7.50 -1.91
C PRO A 255 0.26 7.49 -2.56
N TYR A 256 -0.65 6.71 -1.99
CA TYR A 256 -2.05 6.70 -2.39
C TYR A 256 -2.79 7.90 -1.81
N ILE A 257 -3.59 8.55 -2.65
CA ILE A 257 -4.44 9.68 -2.31
C ILE A 257 -5.88 9.30 -2.62
N TRP A 258 -6.75 9.44 -1.62
CA TRP A 258 -8.19 9.47 -1.84
C TRP A 258 -8.56 10.93 -2.11
N HIS A 259 -9.30 11.18 -3.19
CA HIS A 259 -9.83 12.52 -3.47
C HIS A 259 -11.01 12.90 -2.56
N LEU A 260 -11.52 11.95 -1.77
CA LEU A 260 -12.53 12.15 -0.74
C LEU A 260 -11.88 12.16 0.63
N TYR A 261 -12.44 12.91 1.58
CA TYR A 261 -12.07 12.73 2.98
C TYR A 261 -12.51 11.34 3.45
N ASN A 262 -11.57 10.54 3.94
CA ASN A 262 -11.80 9.17 4.44
C ASN A 262 -12.89 9.05 5.52
N LEU A 263 -13.30 10.17 6.13
CA LEU A 263 -14.31 10.20 7.19
C LEU A 263 -15.74 10.07 6.69
N ASN A 264 -16.11 10.92 5.74
CA ASN A 264 -17.46 11.01 5.21
C ASN A 264 -17.60 10.31 3.86
N GLU A 265 -16.50 10.11 3.11
CA GLU A 265 -16.50 9.47 1.80
C GLU A 265 -17.51 10.08 0.81
N GLU A 266 -17.92 11.31 1.09
CA GLU A 266 -18.95 12.08 0.39
C GLU A 266 -18.44 13.47 0.00
N SER A 267 -17.51 14.02 0.79
CA SER A 267 -16.89 15.31 0.50
C SER A 267 -15.51 15.13 -0.10
N TYR A 268 -15.29 15.81 -1.22
CA TYR A 268 -13.98 15.90 -1.85
C TYR A 268 -13.01 16.74 -1.03
N LEU A 269 -11.72 16.43 -1.14
CA LEU A 269 -10.65 17.28 -0.65
C LEU A 269 -10.78 18.65 -1.29
N ASN A 270 -10.83 19.72 -0.50
CA ASN A 270 -10.81 21.06 -1.07
C ASN A 270 -9.45 21.36 -1.73
N GLN A 271 -9.40 22.41 -2.55
CA GLN A 271 -8.21 22.81 -3.29
C GLN A 271 -6.99 23.01 -2.37
N THR A 272 -7.18 23.64 -1.21
CA THR A 272 -6.12 23.88 -0.22
C THR A 272 -5.49 22.58 0.27
N ASP A 273 -6.31 21.61 0.69
CA ASP A 273 -5.83 20.33 1.22
C ASP A 273 -5.20 19.47 0.12
N LEU A 274 -5.76 19.50 -1.10
CA LEU A 274 -5.21 18.79 -2.25
C LEU A 274 -3.83 19.36 -2.64
N GLN A 275 -3.73 20.68 -2.80
CA GLN A 275 -2.49 21.37 -3.11
C GLN A 275 -1.44 21.13 -2.04
N MET A 276 -1.79 21.32 -0.77
CA MET A 276 -0.89 21.04 0.37
C MET A 276 -0.37 19.60 0.33
N THR A 277 -1.25 18.64 0.05
CA THR A 277 -0.88 17.23 -0.03
C THR A 277 0.12 16.99 -1.16
N LEU A 278 -0.22 17.37 -2.39
CA LEU A 278 0.63 17.15 -3.57
C LEU A 278 1.98 17.87 -3.46
N GLU A 279 1.98 19.12 -2.98
CA GLU A 279 3.21 19.86 -2.75
C GLU A 279 4.10 19.21 -1.69
N THR A 280 3.52 18.71 -0.59
CA THR A 280 4.26 18.02 0.46
C THR A 280 4.90 16.75 -0.07
N LEU A 281 4.18 15.96 -0.89
CA LEU A 281 4.74 14.77 -1.53
C LEU A 281 5.90 15.13 -2.47
N LYS A 282 5.71 16.14 -3.33
CA LYS A 282 6.72 16.58 -4.30
C LYS A 282 7.97 17.13 -3.61
N LYS A 283 7.81 18.05 -2.65
CA LYS A 283 8.91 18.63 -1.85
C LYS A 283 9.62 17.57 -1.01
N GLY A 284 8.91 16.52 -0.59
CA GLY A 284 9.45 15.34 0.09
C GLY A 284 10.23 14.36 -0.79
N GLY A 285 10.36 14.65 -2.09
CA GLY A 285 11.08 13.80 -3.03
C GLY A 285 10.36 12.48 -3.35
N MET A 286 9.04 12.39 -3.16
CA MET A 286 8.24 11.26 -3.65
C MET A 286 8.30 11.22 -5.18
N ASP A 287 8.16 10.04 -5.77
CA ASP A 287 8.23 9.86 -7.24
C ASP A 287 6.90 10.23 -7.92
N GLY A 288 5.84 10.41 -7.13
CA GLY A 288 4.52 10.69 -7.66
C GLY A 288 3.42 10.44 -6.64
N ALA A 289 2.20 10.28 -7.14
CA ALA A 289 1.02 9.92 -6.34
C ALA A 289 0.07 9.03 -7.15
N ILE A 290 -0.73 8.23 -6.46
CA ILE A 290 -1.78 7.41 -7.07
C ILE A 290 -3.13 7.87 -6.53
N PHE A 291 -4.00 8.41 -7.37
CA PHE A 291 -5.38 8.69 -6.99
C PHE A 291 -6.21 7.42 -7.01
N TRP A 292 -6.98 7.19 -5.96
CA TRP A 292 -7.81 6.00 -5.81
C TRP A 292 -9.22 6.35 -5.34
N ALA A 293 -10.18 5.53 -5.75
CA ALA A 293 -11.53 5.51 -5.20
C ALA A 293 -12.15 4.12 -5.34
N LYS A 294 -13.12 3.81 -4.47
CA LYS A 294 -13.91 2.59 -4.58
C LYS A 294 -14.95 2.70 -5.68
N SER A 295 -15.39 1.56 -6.21
CA SER A 295 -16.46 1.50 -7.23
C SER A 295 -17.76 2.18 -6.77
N ALA A 296 -18.06 2.15 -5.47
CA ALA A 296 -19.23 2.81 -4.91
C ALA A 296 -19.20 4.34 -5.05
N ASN A 297 -18.02 4.97 -5.22
CA ASN A 297 -17.92 6.40 -5.46
C ASN A 297 -18.23 6.81 -6.92
N VAL A 298 -18.47 5.86 -7.82
CA VAL A 298 -18.75 6.09 -9.24
C VAL A 298 -19.85 5.16 -9.78
N ASN A 299 -20.73 4.68 -8.89
CA ASN A 299 -21.75 3.69 -9.25
C ASN A 299 -23.03 4.31 -9.86
N SER A 300 -23.21 5.63 -9.79
CA SER A 300 -24.34 6.37 -10.38
C SER A 300 -23.87 7.48 -11.32
N THR A 301 -24.75 7.91 -12.24
CA THR A 301 -24.50 9.03 -13.15
C THR A 301 -24.17 10.31 -12.38
N ASP A 302 -24.89 10.61 -11.30
CA ASP A 302 -24.67 11.82 -10.49
C ASP A 302 -23.32 11.82 -9.79
N LEU A 303 -22.88 10.66 -9.26
CA LEU A 303 -21.55 10.56 -8.66
C LEU A 303 -20.45 10.72 -9.70
N CYS A 304 -20.64 10.18 -10.91
CA CYS A 304 -19.74 10.38 -12.04
C CYS A 304 -19.64 11.85 -12.45
N LYS A 305 -20.77 12.57 -12.53
CA LYS A 305 -20.80 14.02 -12.81
C LYS A 305 -20.06 14.81 -11.73
N LYS A 306 -20.37 14.56 -10.45
CA LYS A 306 -19.70 15.21 -9.32
C LYS A 306 -18.18 14.99 -9.34
N LEU A 307 -17.73 13.77 -9.66
CA LEU A 307 -16.31 13.47 -9.78
C LEU A 307 -15.67 14.20 -10.97
N HIS A 308 -16.35 14.22 -12.12
CA HIS A 308 -15.86 14.91 -13.31
C HIS A 308 -15.72 16.41 -13.08
N ASP A 309 -16.76 17.04 -12.53
CA ASP A 309 -16.75 18.46 -12.17
C ASP A 309 -15.63 18.77 -11.16
N TYR A 310 -15.43 17.92 -10.16
CA TYR A 310 -14.34 18.06 -9.20
C TYR A 310 -12.97 18.04 -9.87
N VAL A 311 -12.69 17.02 -10.71
CA VAL A 311 -11.41 16.89 -11.43
C VAL A 311 -11.18 18.05 -12.40
N ASN A 312 -12.25 18.59 -12.98
CA ASN A 312 -12.16 19.69 -13.93
C ASN A 312 -11.92 21.06 -13.26
N THR A 313 -12.33 21.23 -12.01
CA THR A 313 -12.37 22.55 -11.34
C THR A 313 -11.38 22.72 -10.19
N THR A 314 -10.82 21.63 -9.65
CA THR A 314 -9.96 21.62 -8.45
C THR A 314 -8.56 21.10 -8.75
#